data_AF-F4PKY0-F1
#
_entry.id   AF-F4PKY0-F1
#
_cell.length_a   1.000
_cell.length_b   1.000
_cell.length_c   1.000
_cell.angle_alpha   90.00
_cell.angle_beta   90.00
_cell.angle_gamma   90.00
#
_symmetry.space_group_name_H-M   'P 1'
#
loop_
_entity.id
_entity.type
_entity.pdbx_description
1 polymer ?
#
loop_
_entity_poly.entity_id
_entity_poly.type
_entity_poly.pdbx_seq_one_letter_code
_entity_poly.pdbx_strand_id
1 'polypeptide(L)'
;MTTYKEATINPKFQWVAFDLRNLRQCNGTYDEYDDVPPLPNPKVVDLEDVHSPTACYLLNESYQTRDEGENPDGTLFDLGPATAVVGDQTIQLNPFYNDQQTCVTWYTGSDGKVYHAFRAWEFTYCAASLAEFTTRIKLEAELWFALNKYSREELENGREDFSAQEWAYIEYYLSKDPTDNPNIKYHNAI
;
A
#
# COMPACT_ATOMS: atom_id res chain seq x y z
N MET A 1 35.25 3.28 -2.17
CA MET A 1 34.13 2.43 -2.60
C MET A 1 33.27 2.22 -1.39
N THR A 2 32.13 2.90 -1.33
CA THR A 2 31.13 2.66 -0.29
C THR A 2 30.58 1.27 -0.54
N THR A 3 30.74 0.35 0.40
CA THR A 3 30.18 -1.00 0.30
C THR A 3 28.67 -0.85 0.46
N TYR A 4 27.94 -0.80 -0.66
CA TYR A 4 26.48 -0.80 -0.63
C TYR A 4 26.01 -2.04 0.14
N LYS A 5 25.03 -1.89 1.03
CA LYS A 5 24.30 -3.05 1.54
C LYS A 5 23.56 -3.66 0.35
N GLU A 6 23.68 -4.97 0.18
CA GLU A 6 22.90 -5.68 -0.83
C GLU A 6 21.41 -5.46 -0.54
N ALA A 7 20.66 -4.97 -1.52
CA ALA A 7 19.23 -4.82 -1.39
C ALA A 7 18.57 -6.19 -1.21
N THR A 8 17.66 -6.26 -0.24
CA THR A 8 16.93 -7.49 0.10
C THR A 8 15.45 -7.33 -0.17
N ILE A 9 14.80 -8.43 -0.56
CA ILE A 9 13.35 -8.48 -0.72
C ILE A 9 12.78 -9.50 0.28
N ASN A 10 11.82 -9.05 1.08
CA ASN A 10 10.89 -9.92 1.79
C ASN A 10 9.82 -10.42 0.79
N PRO A 11 9.78 -11.73 0.48
CA PRO A 11 8.84 -12.27 -0.49
C PRO A 11 7.43 -12.44 0.09
N LYS A 12 7.25 -12.28 1.40
CA LYS A 12 5.93 -12.36 2.04
C LYS A 12 5.16 -11.10 1.70
N PHE A 13 3.91 -11.28 1.26
CA PHE A 13 3.02 -10.19 0.97
C PHE A 13 2.78 -9.35 2.23
N GLN A 14 2.93 -8.04 2.11
CA GLN A 14 2.46 -7.06 3.09
C GLN A 14 1.87 -5.86 2.36
N TRP A 15 0.66 -5.46 2.74
CA TRP A 15 0.01 -4.26 2.24
C TRP A 15 0.12 -3.14 3.27
N VAL A 16 0.59 -1.97 2.84
CA VAL A 16 0.60 -0.75 3.66
C VAL A 16 -0.62 0.06 3.28
N ALA A 17 -1.49 0.30 4.25
CA ALA A 17 -2.86 0.71 4.00
C ALA A 17 -3.33 1.78 4.97
N PHE A 18 -4.48 2.38 4.64
CA PHE A 18 -5.20 3.29 5.53
C PHE A 18 -6.24 2.55 6.36
N ASP A 19 -6.66 3.17 7.45
CA ASP A 19 -7.82 2.75 8.23
C ASP A 19 -9.07 2.67 7.34
N LEU A 20 -9.74 1.53 7.30
CA LEU A 20 -11.06 1.40 6.69
C LEU A 20 -12.06 1.24 7.82
N ARG A 21 -12.44 2.37 8.40
CA ARG A 21 -13.31 2.47 9.57
C ARG A 21 -14.40 1.39 9.59
N ASN A 22 -14.54 0.70 10.72
CA ASN A 22 -15.50 -0.40 10.96
C ASN A 22 -15.24 -1.71 10.18
N LEU A 23 -14.25 -1.73 9.27
CA LEU A 23 -13.89 -2.89 8.44
C LEU A 23 -12.46 -3.38 8.71
N ARG A 24 -11.49 -2.47 8.78
CA ARG A 24 -10.07 -2.74 9.04
C ARG A 24 -9.47 -1.59 9.84
N GLN A 25 -9.22 -1.84 11.12
CA GLN A 25 -8.59 -0.84 11.98
C GLN A 25 -7.10 -0.67 11.69
N CYS A 26 -6.62 0.56 11.82
CA CYS A 26 -5.19 0.91 11.81
C CYS A 26 -4.79 1.42 13.21
N ASN A 27 -3.82 0.77 13.85
CA ASN A 27 -3.24 1.16 15.13
C ASN A 27 -2.18 2.27 14.99
N GLY A 28 -1.70 2.51 13.78
CA GLY A 28 -0.68 3.52 13.48
C GLY A 28 -0.90 4.18 12.12
N THR A 29 0.08 4.97 11.68
CA THR A 29 0.04 5.62 10.36
C THR A 29 0.41 4.64 9.23
N TYR A 30 1.10 3.55 9.56
CA TYR A 30 1.67 2.61 8.59
C TYR A 30 1.56 1.16 9.05
N ASP A 31 0.35 0.70 9.36
CA ASP A 31 0.14 -0.72 9.65
C ASP A 31 0.33 -1.55 8.38
N GLU A 32 0.88 -2.75 8.58
CA GLU A 32 1.09 -3.74 7.54
C GLU A 32 0.05 -4.85 7.68
N TYR A 33 -0.60 -5.22 6.56
CA TYR A 33 -1.60 -6.29 6.50
C TYR A 33 -1.09 -7.43 5.63
N ASP A 34 -1.22 -8.66 6.10
CA ASP A 34 -0.77 -9.87 5.40
C ASP A 34 -1.75 -10.35 4.32
N ASP A 35 -2.90 -9.70 4.19
CA ASP A 35 -3.87 -9.97 3.16
C ASP A 35 -4.73 -8.74 2.78
N VAL A 36 -5.37 -8.85 1.62
CA VAL A 36 -6.25 -7.83 1.04
C VAL A 36 -7.31 -8.49 0.16
N PRO A 37 -8.47 -7.85 -0.08
CA PRO A 37 -9.48 -8.36 -0.99
C PRO A 37 -8.92 -8.60 -2.40
N PRO A 38 -9.26 -9.71 -3.08
CA PRO A 38 -8.92 -9.88 -4.48
C PRO A 38 -9.63 -8.82 -5.35
N LEU A 39 -8.93 -8.26 -6.35
CA LEU A 39 -9.51 -7.27 -7.26
C LEU A 39 -9.87 -7.92 -8.60
N PRO A 40 -11.16 -7.94 -9.01
CA PRO A 40 -11.53 -8.40 -10.33
C PRO A 40 -11.17 -7.33 -11.37
N ASN A 41 -10.31 -7.67 -12.33
CA ASN A 41 -9.90 -6.82 -13.45
C ASN A 41 -9.22 -5.49 -13.03
N PRO A 42 -8.08 -5.55 -12.31
CA PRO A 42 -7.36 -4.34 -11.93
C PRO A 42 -6.91 -3.55 -13.18
N LYS A 43 -6.89 -2.23 -13.07
CA LYS A 43 -6.46 -1.31 -14.13
C LYS A 43 -5.43 -0.33 -13.59
N VAL A 44 -4.53 0.12 -14.45
CA VAL A 44 -3.69 1.26 -14.11
C VAL A 44 -4.61 2.48 -14.00
N VAL A 45 -4.54 3.15 -12.86
CA VAL A 45 -5.28 4.37 -12.56
C VAL A 45 -4.28 5.49 -12.33
N ASP A 46 -4.62 6.68 -12.80
CA ASP A 46 -3.83 7.87 -12.50
C ASP A 46 -3.94 8.21 -11.01
N LEU A 47 -2.81 8.19 -10.31
CA LEU A 47 -2.75 8.50 -8.89
C LEU A 47 -2.78 10.00 -8.61
N GLU A 48 -2.55 10.87 -9.60
CA GLU A 48 -2.70 12.33 -9.44
C GLU A 48 -4.15 12.72 -9.13
N ASP A 49 -5.10 11.94 -9.66
CA ASP A 49 -6.54 12.14 -9.45
C ASP A 49 -7.06 11.48 -8.16
N VAL A 50 -6.23 10.72 -7.45
CA VAL A 50 -6.64 10.04 -6.22
C VAL A 50 -6.53 11.00 -5.05
N HIS A 51 -7.67 11.31 -4.43
CA HIS A 51 -7.69 12.08 -3.19
C HIS A 51 -7.13 11.22 -2.04
N SER A 52 -5.83 11.37 -1.74
CA SER A 52 -5.18 10.56 -0.72
C SER A 52 -5.54 11.03 0.70
N PRO A 53 -6.03 10.14 1.60
CA PRO A 53 -6.30 10.50 3.00
C PRO A 53 -5.03 10.83 3.79
N THR A 54 -3.85 10.42 3.30
CA THR A 54 -2.53 10.63 3.94
C THR A 54 -1.59 11.48 3.08
N ALA A 55 -2.12 12.16 2.06
CA ALA A 55 -1.36 13.01 1.15
C ALA A 55 -0.17 12.31 0.46
N CYS A 56 -0.32 11.04 0.08
CA CYS A 56 0.63 10.36 -0.79
C CYS A 56 0.70 11.05 -2.17
N TYR A 57 1.87 10.97 -2.82
CA TYR A 57 2.14 11.68 -4.07
C TYR A 57 3.06 10.87 -5.00
N LEU A 58 2.93 11.15 -6.31
CA LEU A 58 3.79 10.56 -7.33
C LEU A 58 5.19 11.19 -7.30
N LEU A 59 6.20 10.35 -7.46
CA LEU A 59 7.57 10.80 -7.66
C LEU A 59 7.78 11.17 -9.12
N ASN A 60 8.44 12.29 -9.37
CA ASN A 60 8.74 12.73 -10.73
C ASN A 60 9.91 11.93 -11.33
N GLU A 61 10.14 12.10 -12.64
CA GLU A 61 11.18 11.38 -13.39
C GLU A 61 12.59 11.56 -12.82
N SER A 62 12.86 12.64 -12.07
CA SER A 62 14.20 12.89 -11.54
C SER A 62 14.64 11.81 -10.54
N TYR A 63 13.69 11.16 -9.87
CA TYR A 63 13.95 10.03 -8.98
C TYR A 63 14.44 8.79 -9.71
N GLN A 64 14.05 8.60 -10.97
CA GLN A 64 14.49 7.48 -11.80
C GLN A 64 15.87 7.71 -12.41
N THR A 65 16.32 8.97 -12.46
CA THR A 65 17.64 9.35 -13.00
C THR A 65 18.73 9.46 -11.94
N ARG A 66 18.38 9.22 -10.67
CA ARG A 66 19.34 9.20 -9.56
C ARG A 66 20.30 8.03 -9.69
N ASP A 67 21.49 8.19 -9.13
CA ASP A 67 22.45 7.09 -9.10
C ASP A 67 21.89 5.96 -8.22
N GLU A 68 22.13 4.71 -8.65
CA GLU A 68 21.83 3.56 -7.79
C GLU A 68 22.57 3.72 -6.46
N GLY A 69 21.88 3.54 -5.35
CA GLY A 69 22.52 3.74 -4.06
C GLY A 69 22.56 5.18 -3.57
N GLU A 70 22.05 6.16 -4.32
CA GLU A 70 22.05 7.56 -3.89
C GLU A 70 21.28 7.73 -2.57
N ASN A 71 21.91 8.46 -1.63
CA ASN A 71 21.46 8.68 -0.26
C ASN A 71 21.46 7.43 0.66
N PRO A 72 22.57 6.66 0.75
CA PRO A 72 22.61 5.39 1.49
C PRO A 72 22.47 5.56 3.01
N ASP A 73 22.86 6.73 3.52
CA ASP A 73 22.77 7.17 4.92
C ASP A 73 21.76 8.32 5.11
N GLY A 74 21.04 8.67 4.04
CA GLY A 74 20.05 9.73 4.03
C GLY A 74 18.97 9.52 5.06
N THR A 75 18.30 10.59 5.45
CA THR A 75 17.17 10.55 6.38
C THR A 75 16.04 9.69 5.82
N LEU A 76 16.19 8.40 6.09
CA LEU A 76 15.31 7.26 6.09
C LEU A 76 14.55 6.86 4.81
N PHE A 77 14.28 7.73 3.82
CA PHE A 77 13.22 7.37 2.85
C PHE A 77 13.31 8.01 1.45
N ASP A 78 14.44 8.63 1.09
CA ASP A 78 14.65 9.27 -0.22
C ASP A 78 15.59 8.44 -1.10
N LEU A 79 15.17 7.21 -1.45
CA LEU A 79 16.01 6.28 -2.19
C LEU A 79 15.76 6.40 -3.70
N GLY A 80 16.84 6.42 -4.47
CA GLY A 80 16.81 6.23 -5.92
C GLY A 80 16.52 4.78 -6.32
N PRO A 81 16.77 4.42 -7.59
CA PRO A 81 16.66 3.05 -8.06
C PRO A 81 17.57 2.09 -7.29
N ALA A 82 17.17 0.82 -7.24
CA ALA A 82 17.90 -0.22 -6.52
C ALA A 82 17.90 -1.56 -7.28
N THR A 83 19.00 -2.30 -7.21
CA THR A 83 19.06 -3.70 -7.66
C THR A 83 18.98 -4.66 -6.47
N ALA A 84 17.93 -5.46 -6.41
CA ALA A 84 17.79 -6.54 -5.42
C ALA A 84 17.98 -7.92 -6.05
N VAL A 85 18.47 -8.87 -5.25
CA VAL A 85 18.65 -10.27 -5.67
C VAL A 85 17.80 -11.19 -4.79
N VAL A 86 16.99 -12.05 -5.42
CA VAL A 86 16.12 -13.03 -4.73
C VAL A 86 16.30 -14.39 -5.38
N GLY A 87 16.94 -15.32 -4.67
CA GLY A 87 17.38 -16.58 -5.29
C GLY A 87 18.30 -16.29 -6.47
N ASP A 88 17.93 -16.78 -7.66
CA ASP A 88 18.69 -16.57 -8.90
C ASP A 88 18.16 -15.40 -9.75
N GLN A 89 17.21 -14.61 -9.22
CA GLN A 89 16.61 -13.48 -9.94
C GLN A 89 17.20 -12.14 -9.50
N THR A 90 17.58 -11.33 -10.49
CA THR A 90 17.92 -9.91 -10.30
C THR A 90 16.71 -9.05 -10.63
N ILE A 91 16.29 -8.20 -9.70
CA ILE A 91 15.12 -7.34 -9.82
C ILE A 91 15.57 -5.89 -9.70
N GLN A 92 15.28 -5.10 -10.74
CA GLN A 92 15.47 -3.65 -10.73
C GLN A 92 14.23 -3.00 -10.13
N LEU A 93 14.44 -2.15 -9.12
CA LEU A 93 13.38 -1.48 -8.35
C LEU A 93 13.43 0.01 -8.66
N ASN A 94 12.34 0.53 -9.22
CA ASN A 94 12.22 1.95 -9.59
C ASN A 94 11.16 2.63 -8.73
N PRO A 95 11.52 3.64 -7.92
CA PRO A 95 10.55 4.36 -7.08
C PRO A 95 9.56 5.14 -7.95
N PHE A 96 8.29 5.16 -7.55
CA PHE A 96 7.26 5.88 -8.32
C PHE A 96 6.19 6.56 -7.46
N TYR A 97 5.98 6.13 -6.21
CA TYR A 97 4.96 6.68 -5.33
C TYR A 97 5.50 6.75 -3.90
N ASN A 98 5.12 7.78 -3.16
CA ASN A 98 5.65 8.04 -1.83
C ASN A 98 4.57 8.62 -0.93
N ASP A 99 4.66 8.39 0.38
CA ASP A 99 3.79 9.12 1.31
C ASP A 99 4.37 10.52 1.62
N GLN A 100 3.52 11.45 2.09
CA GLN A 100 3.92 12.84 2.33
C GLN A 100 5.10 12.97 3.29
N GLN A 101 5.11 12.15 4.34
CA GLN A 101 6.17 12.19 5.36
C GLN A 101 7.44 11.51 4.86
N THR A 102 7.38 10.89 3.68
CA THR A 102 8.45 10.09 3.11
C THR A 102 8.85 9.10 4.19
N CYS A 103 7.95 8.22 4.61
CA CYS A 103 8.14 7.12 5.54
C CYS A 103 7.98 5.76 4.84
N VAL A 104 7.29 5.77 3.69
CA VAL A 104 7.07 4.61 2.83
C VAL A 104 7.17 5.05 1.39
N THR A 105 8.07 4.39 0.65
CA THR A 105 8.18 4.55 -0.80
C THR A 105 7.82 3.25 -1.48
N TRP A 106 7.08 3.34 -2.58
CA TRP A 106 6.70 2.22 -3.43
C TRP A 106 7.51 2.20 -4.72
N TYR A 107 7.86 0.98 -5.13
CA TYR A 107 8.75 0.68 -6.25
C TYR A 107 8.06 -0.27 -7.22
N THR A 108 8.25 -0.04 -8.50
CA THR A 108 7.96 -1.05 -9.54
C THR A 108 9.19 -1.93 -9.73
N GLY A 109 9.00 -3.24 -9.66
CA GLY A 109 10.03 -4.22 -9.99
C GLY A 109 10.07 -4.49 -11.49
N SER A 110 11.26 -4.80 -12.03
CA SER A 110 11.41 -5.28 -13.41
C SER A 110 10.72 -6.62 -13.66
N ASP A 111 10.30 -7.33 -12.61
CA ASP A 111 9.48 -8.54 -12.68
C ASP A 111 7.98 -8.25 -12.78
N GLY A 112 7.60 -6.97 -12.85
CA GLY A 112 6.22 -6.49 -13.00
C GLY A 112 5.47 -6.31 -11.68
N LYS A 113 6.06 -6.65 -10.53
CA LYS A 113 5.42 -6.52 -9.21
C LYS A 113 5.65 -5.15 -8.59
N VAL A 114 4.94 -4.88 -7.50
CA VAL A 114 5.12 -3.67 -6.68
C VAL A 114 5.63 -4.05 -5.30
N TYR A 115 6.54 -3.22 -4.81
CA TYR A 115 7.19 -3.36 -3.51
C TYR A 115 7.07 -2.06 -2.72
N HIS A 116 7.07 -2.12 -1.39
CA HIS A 116 7.29 -0.95 -0.55
C HIS A 116 8.59 -1.08 0.25
N ALA A 117 9.13 0.05 0.71
CA ALA A 117 10.26 0.09 1.61
C ALA A 117 10.01 1.09 2.76
N PHE A 118 10.19 0.62 3.99
CA PHE A 118 10.23 1.43 5.22
C PHE A 118 11.66 1.81 5.63
N ARG A 119 12.64 1.16 5.02
CA ARG A 119 14.05 1.31 5.35
C ARG A 119 14.86 1.18 4.07
N ALA A 120 16.00 1.86 4.05
CA ALA A 120 16.95 1.74 2.97
C ALA A 120 17.31 0.27 2.72
N TRP A 121 17.15 -0.16 1.45
CA TRP A 121 17.57 -1.48 0.96
C TRP A 121 16.77 -2.69 1.48
N GLU A 122 15.66 -2.46 2.16
CA GLU A 122 14.73 -3.51 2.62
C GLU A 122 13.37 -3.32 1.94
N PHE A 123 13.09 -4.18 0.96
CA PHE A 123 11.88 -4.12 0.14
C PHE A 123 10.92 -5.24 0.50
N THR A 124 9.62 -4.97 0.47
CA THR A 124 8.58 -5.97 0.76
C THR A 124 7.59 -6.04 -0.37
N TYR A 125 7.26 -7.25 -0.82
CA TYR A 125 6.26 -7.49 -1.87
C TYR A 125 4.85 -7.05 -1.44
N CYS A 126 4.15 -6.26 -2.25
CA CYS A 126 2.84 -5.71 -1.88
C CYS A 126 1.76 -5.69 -2.96
N ALA A 127 2.10 -5.91 -4.24
CA ALA A 127 1.08 -6.14 -5.28
C ALA A 127 1.67 -6.90 -6.46
N ALA A 128 0.86 -7.74 -7.10
CA ALA A 128 1.29 -8.54 -8.24
C ALA A 128 1.51 -7.70 -9.51
N SER A 129 0.98 -6.48 -9.56
CA SER A 129 1.16 -5.55 -10.68
C SER A 129 0.93 -4.09 -10.28
N LEU A 130 1.42 -3.17 -11.10
CA LEU A 130 1.09 -1.74 -10.97
C LEU A 130 -0.43 -1.50 -11.06
N ALA A 131 -1.13 -2.22 -11.95
CA ALA A 131 -2.57 -2.11 -12.08
C ALA A 131 -3.31 -2.50 -10.80
N GLU A 132 -2.88 -3.59 -10.14
CA GLU A 132 -3.44 -3.99 -8.85
C GLU A 132 -3.19 -2.91 -7.80
N PHE A 133 -1.95 -2.44 -7.69
CA PHE A 133 -1.56 -1.40 -6.74
C PHE A 133 -2.41 -0.13 -6.89
N THR A 134 -2.43 0.47 -8.09
CA THR A 134 -3.12 1.75 -8.30
C THR A 134 -4.64 1.62 -8.14
N THR A 135 -5.22 0.49 -8.58
CA THR A 135 -6.65 0.22 -8.36
C THR A 135 -6.96 0.18 -6.86
N ARG A 136 -6.12 -0.53 -6.08
CA ARG A 136 -6.32 -0.68 -4.63
C ARG A 136 -6.18 0.64 -3.90
N ILE A 137 -5.16 1.45 -4.22
CA ILE A 137 -4.96 2.78 -3.63
C ILE A 137 -6.18 3.67 -3.86
N LYS A 138 -6.68 3.73 -5.10
CA LYS A 138 -7.90 4.49 -5.40
C LYS A 138 -9.09 4.01 -4.59
N LEU A 139 -9.34 2.70 -4.61
CA LEU A 139 -10.49 2.10 -3.96
C LEU A 139 -10.48 2.31 -2.44
N GLU A 140 -9.33 2.11 -1.80
CA GLU A 140 -9.20 2.34 -0.36
C GLU A 140 -9.32 3.82 0.01
N ALA A 141 -8.84 4.73 -0.83
CA ALA A 141 -9.04 6.17 -0.63
C ALA A 141 -10.52 6.56 -0.72
N GLU A 142 -11.25 6.09 -1.73
CA GLU A 142 -12.70 6.33 -1.89
C GLU A 142 -13.48 5.77 -0.68
N LEU A 143 -13.17 4.53 -0.29
CA LEU A 143 -13.78 3.88 0.88
C LEU A 143 -13.46 4.62 2.19
N TRP A 144 -12.24 5.13 2.38
CA TRP A 144 -11.87 5.89 3.57
C TRP A 144 -12.82 7.06 3.80
N PHE A 145 -13.16 7.81 2.74
CA PHE A 145 -14.11 8.93 2.84
C PHE A 145 -15.55 8.46 2.98
N ALA A 146 -15.96 7.41 2.27
CA ALA A 146 -17.34 6.93 2.26
C ALA A 146 -17.76 6.27 3.59
N LEU A 147 -16.90 5.42 4.16
CA LEU A 147 -17.20 4.61 5.34
C LEU A 147 -17.38 5.41 6.63
N ASN A 148 -16.94 6.68 6.65
CA ASN A 148 -17.11 7.55 7.82
C ASN A 148 -18.57 7.81 8.24
N LYS A 149 -19.53 7.48 7.38
CA LYS A 149 -20.96 7.69 7.61
C LYS A 149 -21.72 6.44 8.06
N TYR A 150 -21.08 5.27 8.04
CA TYR A 150 -21.74 3.99 8.27
C TYR A 150 -21.10 3.26 9.44
N SER A 151 -21.93 2.75 10.34
CA SER A 151 -21.55 1.71 11.30
C SER A 151 -21.39 0.35 10.59
N ARG A 152 -20.74 -0.60 11.25
CA ARG A 152 -20.64 -1.97 10.72
C ARG A 152 -22.02 -2.61 10.50
N GLU A 153 -22.95 -2.43 11.45
CA GLU A 153 -24.32 -2.97 11.36
C GLU A 153 -25.08 -2.37 10.16
N GLU A 154 -24.92 -1.08 9.88
CA GLU A 154 -25.50 -0.45 8.69
C GLU A 154 -24.90 -1.03 7.39
N LEU A 155 -23.58 -1.27 7.37
CA LEU A 155 -22.94 -1.94 6.24
C LEU A 155 -23.43 -3.37 6.08
N GLU A 156 -23.61 -4.14 7.15
CA GLU A 156 -24.12 -5.53 7.04
C GLU A 156 -25.55 -5.60 6.46
N ASN A 157 -26.31 -4.51 6.55
CA ASN A 157 -27.72 -4.45 6.12
C ASN A 157 -27.95 -3.65 4.80
N GLY A 158 -26.93 -3.03 4.22
CA GLY A 158 -27.14 -2.07 3.11
C GLY A 158 -26.00 -1.98 2.09
N ARG A 159 -26.37 -1.88 0.80
CA ARG A 159 -25.44 -1.84 -0.35
C ARG A 159 -25.56 -0.59 -1.23
N GLU A 160 -26.64 0.17 -1.10
CA GLU A 160 -27.14 1.08 -2.15
C GLU A 160 -26.17 2.22 -2.54
N ASP A 161 -25.24 2.58 -1.65
CA ASP A 161 -24.31 3.69 -1.85
C ASP A 161 -22.93 3.30 -2.42
N PHE A 162 -22.68 2.00 -2.66
CA PHE A 162 -21.37 1.50 -3.08
C PHE A 162 -21.42 0.87 -4.47
N SER A 163 -20.39 1.12 -5.28
CA SER A 163 -20.17 0.40 -6.53
C SER A 163 -19.97 -1.10 -6.27
N ALA A 164 -20.10 -1.92 -7.32
CA ALA A 164 -19.91 -3.35 -7.19
C ALA A 164 -18.50 -3.73 -6.69
N GLN A 165 -17.48 -2.94 -7.04
CA GLN A 165 -16.10 -3.18 -6.64
C GLN A 165 -15.83 -2.74 -5.19
N GLU A 166 -16.32 -1.57 -4.78
CA GLU A 166 -16.29 -1.13 -3.38
C GLU A 166 -17.00 -2.12 -2.48
N TRP A 167 -18.18 -2.59 -2.90
CA TRP A 167 -18.96 -3.55 -2.15
C TRP A 167 -18.24 -4.90 -1.98
N ALA A 168 -17.59 -5.41 -3.03
CA ALA A 168 -16.79 -6.62 -2.92
C ALA A 168 -15.61 -6.46 -1.92
N TYR A 169 -15.05 -5.26 -1.82
CA TYR A 169 -14.05 -4.91 -0.81
C TYR A 169 -14.64 -4.94 0.61
N ILE A 170 -15.83 -4.37 0.77
CA ILE A 170 -16.56 -4.32 2.04
C ILE A 170 -16.93 -5.73 2.49
N GLU A 171 -17.55 -6.53 1.62
CA GLU A 171 -17.95 -7.93 1.89
C GLU A 171 -16.77 -8.78 2.36
N TYR A 172 -15.60 -8.62 1.74
CA TYR A 172 -14.40 -9.32 2.17
C TYR A 172 -14.07 -9.03 3.64
N TYR A 173 -14.10 -7.77 4.08
CA TYR A 173 -13.82 -7.41 5.48
C TYR A 173 -14.97 -7.72 6.44
N LEU A 174 -16.22 -7.68 5.96
CA LEU A 174 -17.37 -8.13 6.73
C LEU A 174 -17.32 -9.65 6.99
N SER A 175 -16.77 -10.42 6.04
CA SER A 175 -16.63 -11.88 6.17
C SER A 175 -15.55 -12.32 7.17
N LYS A 176 -14.64 -11.41 7.55
CA LYS A 176 -13.63 -11.69 8.58
C LYS A 176 -14.25 -11.57 9.96
N ASP A 177 -13.90 -12.51 10.84
CA ASP A 177 -14.31 -12.44 12.25
C ASP A 177 -13.74 -11.15 12.86
N PRO A 178 -14.57 -10.29 13.46
CA PRO A 178 -14.09 -9.09 14.13
C PRO A 178 -13.06 -9.39 15.24
N THR A 179 -13.10 -10.60 15.80
CA THR A 179 -12.19 -11.07 16.85
C THR A 179 -10.88 -11.67 16.31
N ASP A 180 -10.85 -12.10 15.05
CA ASP A 180 -9.62 -12.52 14.36
C ASP A 180 -8.71 -11.32 14.05
N ASN A 181 -9.23 -10.09 14.19
CA ASN A 181 -8.43 -8.89 14.19
C ASN A 181 -8.20 -8.42 15.64
N PRO A 182 -7.09 -8.80 16.30
CA PRO A 182 -6.80 -8.46 17.69
C PRO A 182 -6.71 -6.94 17.95
N ASN A 183 -6.76 -6.13 16.89
CA ASN A 183 -6.68 -4.69 16.94
C ASN A 183 -8.05 -4.00 16.92
N ILE A 184 -9.18 -4.71 16.71
CA ILE A 184 -10.51 -4.09 16.75
C ILE A 184 -10.90 -3.77 18.20
N LYS A 185 -10.59 -2.56 18.63
CA LYS A 185 -11.26 -1.97 19.79
C LYS A 185 -12.52 -1.30 19.29
N TYR A 186 -13.68 -1.84 19.66
CA TYR A 186 -14.94 -1.13 19.45
C TYR A 186 -14.87 0.17 20.24
N HIS A 187 -14.73 1.29 19.54
CA HIS A 187 -15.03 2.58 20.14
C HIS A 187 -16.53 2.59 20.41
N ASN A 188 -16.91 2.27 21.64
CA ASN A 188 -18.25 2.56 22.13
C ASN A 188 -18.47 4.06 21.88
N ALA A 189 -19.38 4.38 20.97
CA ALA A 189 -19.84 5.75 20.80
C ALA A 189 -20.35 6.24 22.16
N ILE A 190 -19.75 7.32 22.66
CA ILE A 190 -20.22 8.08 23.83
C ILE A 190 -21.21 9.12 23.31
#